data_AF-A0A8T9BYW0-F1
#
_entry.id   AF-A0A8T9BYW0-F1
#
_cell.length_a   1.000
_cell.length_b   1.000
_cell.length_c   1.000
_cell.angle_alpha   90.00
_cell.angle_beta   90.00
_cell.angle_gamma   90.00
#
_symmetry.space_group_name_H-M   'P 1'
#
loop_
_entity.id
_entity.type
_entity.pdbx_description
1 polymer ?
#
loop_
_entity_poly.entity_id
_entity_poly.type
_entity_poly.pdbx_seq_one_letter_code
_entity_poly.pdbx_strand_id
1 'polypeptide(L)'
;MRRAIFPPCKSFTCKQIINSQPVQLRIAQLPLICQPRRHFVNPSKDMADKPTLVKPPPVDPSKAAIENVLELTDLYAIGPDMYTNTRPLWHPPGARGIYGGAVIAQCLAAAQLTVPSNFTVHSMHCYFVLAGDSEIPVMYYVEHIREGKSFATRTVQARQRGKAIFTTTMSFARENSGGKKTVQHAVPLPKDIRRPAETMKGDMEENTGGGPFTSRRIEILNADSKNPHEKKTRQWIKASGRISDGGGHQAHLSALAYMSDSYFIGTVSRIHDLWRFGAPANSSKGDFESDMKIREAYTRKVKEAQEAEGMEPDIDNSKGRPEIGMMVSLDHSIYFHEPRRFRADEWMF
;
A
#
# COMPACT_ATOMS: atom_id res chain seq x y z
N MET A 1 56.65 14.14 -9.93
CA MET A 1 56.92 13.31 -8.73
C MET A 1 55.71 13.46 -7.81
N ARG A 2 54.96 12.44 -7.34
CA ARG A 2 55.16 11.00 -7.20
C ARG A 2 53.82 10.28 -7.45
N ARG A 3 53.86 9.15 -8.17
CA ARG A 3 52.77 8.17 -8.25
C ARG A 3 52.73 7.40 -6.93
N ALA A 4 51.56 7.25 -6.32
CA ALA A 4 51.35 6.30 -5.22
C ALA A 4 50.93 4.95 -5.81
N ILE A 5 51.80 3.97 -5.67
CA ILE A 5 51.62 2.57 -6.08
C ILE A 5 51.06 1.82 -4.87
N PHE A 6 49.86 1.27 -4.99
CA PHE A 6 49.32 0.31 -4.01
C PHE A 6 49.75 -1.11 -4.40
N PRO A 7 50.30 -1.93 -3.48
CA PRO A 7 50.63 -3.32 -3.76
C PRO A 7 49.38 -4.23 -3.71
N PRO A 8 49.35 -5.33 -4.48
CA PRO A 8 48.21 -6.26 -4.53
C PRO A 8 48.15 -7.14 -3.27
N CYS A 9 46.93 -7.31 -2.75
CA CYS A 9 46.61 -8.16 -1.61
C CYS A 9 46.72 -9.65 -2.01
N LYS A 10 47.53 -10.41 -1.27
CA LYS A 10 47.76 -11.85 -1.50
C LYS A 10 46.55 -12.66 -1.04
N SER A 11 46.13 -13.60 -1.90
CA SER A 11 45.16 -14.65 -1.63
C SER A 11 45.61 -15.57 -0.48
N PHE A 12 44.76 -15.74 0.54
CA PHE A 12 44.90 -16.81 1.53
C PHE A 12 43.78 -17.83 1.33
N THR A 13 44.16 -18.99 0.80
CA THR A 13 43.39 -20.24 0.82
C THR A 13 43.67 -20.95 2.14
N CYS A 14 42.64 -21.21 2.94
CA CYS A 14 42.74 -22.09 4.10
C CYS A 14 41.88 -23.34 3.86
N LYS A 15 42.56 -24.45 3.59
CA LYS A 15 42.05 -25.83 3.68
C LYS A 15 42.19 -26.29 5.13
N GLN A 16 41.10 -26.71 5.77
CA GLN A 16 41.11 -27.58 6.96
C GLN A 16 39.99 -28.60 6.75
N ILE A 17 40.32 -29.83 6.31
CA ILE A 17 40.62 -31.03 7.10
C ILE A 17 39.51 -31.35 8.12
N ILE A 18 38.67 -32.29 7.69
CA ILE A 18 37.66 -33.01 8.45
C ILE A 18 38.40 -33.94 9.42
N ASN A 19 38.08 -33.86 10.71
CA ASN A 19 38.39 -34.92 11.67
C ASN A 19 37.18 -35.12 12.60
N SER A 20 36.55 -36.28 12.44
CA SER A 20 35.36 -36.72 13.14
C SER A 20 35.73 -37.74 14.21
N GLN A 21 35.43 -37.47 15.48
CA GLN A 21 35.24 -38.49 16.52
C GLN A 21 34.08 -38.10 17.46
N PRO A 22 33.23 -39.07 17.87
CA PRO A 22 31.98 -38.79 18.58
C PRO A 22 32.16 -38.74 20.10
N VAL A 23 31.60 -37.70 20.73
CA VAL A 23 31.47 -37.61 22.20
C VAL A 23 30.12 -38.18 22.62
N GLN A 24 30.16 -39.22 23.44
CA GLN A 24 29.03 -39.98 23.95
C GLN A 24 28.48 -39.29 25.22
N LEU A 25 27.36 -38.56 25.12
CA LEU A 25 26.65 -38.05 26.29
C LEU A 25 25.64 -39.08 26.81
N ARG A 26 25.85 -39.52 28.06
CA ARG A 26 24.92 -40.38 28.81
C ARG A 26 23.66 -39.58 29.17
N ILE A 27 22.50 -40.03 28.69
CA ILE A 27 21.19 -39.53 29.12
C ILE A 27 20.79 -40.31 30.37
N ALA A 28 20.63 -39.62 31.50
CA ALA A 28 20.03 -40.16 32.70
C ALA A 28 18.51 -40.31 32.49
N GLN A 29 17.98 -41.53 32.68
CA GLN A 29 16.54 -41.79 32.70
C GLN A 29 15.95 -41.26 34.01
N LEU A 30 15.10 -40.24 33.92
CA LEU A 30 14.16 -39.84 34.97
C LEU A 30 12.76 -40.39 34.64
N PRO A 31 11.98 -40.85 35.62
CA PRO A 31 10.72 -41.54 35.39
C PRO A 31 9.65 -40.61 34.80
N LEU A 32 8.91 -41.12 33.80
CA LEU A 32 7.75 -40.47 33.22
C LEU A 32 6.62 -40.35 34.26
N ILE A 33 6.43 -39.14 34.78
CA ILE A 33 5.21 -38.76 35.48
C ILE A 33 4.16 -38.42 34.41
N CYS A 34 3.19 -39.32 34.21
CA CYS A 34 2.00 -39.07 33.41
C CYS A 34 1.19 -37.91 34.02
N GLN A 35 1.36 -36.70 33.49
CA GLN A 35 0.43 -35.61 33.72
C GLN A 35 -0.80 -35.76 32.81
N PRO A 36 -2.03 -35.51 33.30
CA PRO A 36 -3.22 -35.61 32.49
C PRO A 36 -3.18 -34.60 31.34
N ARG A 37 -3.51 -35.06 30.12
CA ARG A 37 -3.65 -34.22 28.92
C ARG A 37 -4.58 -33.04 29.22
N ARG A 38 -4.00 -31.86 29.41
CA ARG A 38 -4.78 -30.62 29.27
C ARG A 38 -5.29 -30.60 27.84
N HIS A 39 -6.62 -30.56 27.71
CA HIS A 39 -7.27 -30.36 26.44
C HIS A 39 -6.78 -29.01 25.90
N PHE A 40 -5.88 -29.04 24.91
CA PHE A 40 -5.70 -27.89 24.04
C PHE A 40 -7.04 -27.70 23.34
N VAL A 41 -7.79 -26.70 23.77
CA VAL A 41 -8.91 -26.19 23.02
C VAL A 41 -8.33 -25.76 21.67
N ASN A 42 -8.64 -26.51 20.62
CA ASN A 42 -8.39 -26.03 19.26
C ASN A 42 -8.99 -24.63 19.18
N PRO A 43 -8.25 -23.58 18.78
CA PRO A 43 -8.88 -22.30 18.49
C PRO A 43 -10.02 -22.59 17.53
N SER A 44 -11.21 -22.15 17.91
CA SER A 44 -12.43 -22.41 17.17
C SER A 44 -12.22 -22.07 15.69
N LYS A 45 -12.82 -22.87 14.81
CA LYS A 45 -12.91 -22.59 13.36
C LYS A 45 -13.41 -21.16 13.07
N ASP A 46 -14.04 -20.51 14.06
CA ASP A 46 -14.55 -19.13 14.03
C ASP A 46 -13.50 -18.01 14.00
N MET A 47 -12.21 -18.28 14.26
CA MET A 47 -11.14 -17.27 14.14
C MET A 47 -10.35 -17.34 12.83
N ALA A 48 -10.49 -18.42 12.05
CA ALA A 48 -9.56 -18.71 10.96
C ALA A 48 -9.78 -17.88 9.68
N ASP A 49 -10.97 -17.29 9.48
CA ASP A 49 -11.33 -16.60 8.24
C ASP A 49 -12.17 -15.33 8.52
N LYS A 50 -11.64 -14.43 9.36
CA LYS A 50 -12.25 -13.10 9.56
C LYS A 50 -11.29 -12.03 9.05
N PRO A 51 -11.77 -11.03 8.28
CA PRO A 51 -10.92 -9.99 7.70
C PRO A 51 -10.28 -9.06 8.74
N THR A 52 -10.71 -9.14 10.00
CA THR A 52 -10.17 -8.39 11.15
C THR A 52 -10.02 -9.32 12.36
N LEU A 53 -8.99 -9.09 13.18
CA LEU A 53 -8.80 -9.84 14.43
C LEU A 53 -9.80 -9.46 15.52
N VAL A 54 -10.17 -8.18 15.55
CA VAL A 54 -11.13 -7.61 16.51
C VAL A 54 -12.34 -7.12 15.74
N LYS A 55 -13.53 -7.21 16.33
CA LYS A 55 -14.74 -6.67 15.74
C LYS A 55 -14.56 -5.15 15.54
N PRO A 56 -14.72 -4.61 14.32
CA PRO A 56 -14.53 -3.20 14.06
C PRO A 56 -15.53 -2.38 14.90
N PRO A 57 -15.10 -1.24 15.47
CA PRO A 57 -16.04 -0.26 16.01
C PRO A 57 -16.88 0.34 14.87
N PRO A 58 -18.03 0.96 15.19
CA PRO A 58 -18.78 1.73 14.21
C PRO A 58 -17.90 2.75 13.48
N VAL A 59 -18.25 3.07 12.23
CA VAL A 59 -17.59 4.15 11.49
C VAL A 59 -17.80 5.44 12.27
N ASP A 60 -16.72 6.19 12.48
CA ASP A 60 -16.79 7.49 13.12
C ASP A 60 -17.13 8.55 12.06
N PRO A 61 -18.33 9.14 12.08
CA PRO A 61 -18.76 10.12 11.10
C PRO A 61 -18.05 11.47 11.25
N SER A 62 -17.36 11.71 12.36
CA SER A 62 -16.56 12.92 12.59
C SER A 62 -15.20 12.89 11.89
N LYS A 63 -14.77 11.70 11.44
CA LYS A 63 -13.53 11.49 10.70
C LYS A 63 -13.80 11.38 9.21
N ALA A 64 -12.82 11.74 8.38
CA ALA A 64 -12.88 11.48 6.95
C ALA A 64 -12.97 9.96 6.67
N ALA A 65 -13.49 9.59 5.51
CA ALA A 65 -13.59 8.17 5.12
C ALA A 65 -12.21 7.49 5.12
N ILE A 66 -11.17 8.20 4.65
CA ILE A 66 -9.80 7.69 4.64
C ILE A 66 -9.24 7.41 6.04
N GLU A 67 -9.59 8.19 7.05
CA GLU A 67 -9.15 7.96 8.44
C GLU A 67 -9.76 6.67 9.00
N ASN A 68 -11.04 6.40 8.71
CA ASN A 68 -11.70 5.16 9.11
C ASN A 68 -11.10 3.93 8.41
N VAL A 69 -10.72 4.06 7.14
CA VAL A 69 -10.07 3.00 6.35
C VAL A 69 -8.67 2.69 6.88
N LEU A 70 -7.93 3.70 7.33
CA LEU A 70 -6.55 3.57 7.79
C LEU A 70 -6.42 3.34 9.30
N GLU A 71 -7.53 3.22 10.02
CA GLU A 71 -7.53 2.95 11.45
C GLU A 71 -6.87 1.60 11.75
N LEU A 72 -5.99 1.62 12.75
CA LEU A 72 -5.25 0.47 13.24
C LEU A 72 -5.69 0.13 14.66
N THR A 73 -5.76 -1.17 14.93
CA THR A 73 -5.96 -1.71 16.27
C THR A 73 -4.59 -2.06 16.84
N ASP A 74 -4.26 -1.49 18.00
CA ASP A 74 -3.06 -1.81 18.75
C ASP A 74 -3.14 -3.23 19.34
N LEU A 75 -2.05 -3.99 19.21
CA LEU A 75 -1.91 -5.35 19.69
C LEU A 75 -0.87 -5.46 20.82
N TYR A 76 -0.89 -4.50 21.75
CA TYR A 76 -0.01 -4.46 22.93
C TYR A 76 0.09 -5.78 23.70
N ALA A 77 -0.98 -6.57 23.73
CA ALA A 77 -1.03 -7.86 24.43
C ALA A 77 -0.19 -8.95 23.73
N ILE A 78 0.12 -8.78 22.44
CA ILE A 78 0.94 -9.71 21.64
C ILE A 78 2.40 -9.24 21.63
N GLY A 79 2.64 -7.94 21.53
CA GLY A 79 3.97 -7.36 21.57
C GLY A 79 3.94 -5.83 21.42
N PRO A 80 5.04 -5.14 21.78
CA PRO A 80 5.17 -3.70 21.53
C PRO A 80 5.21 -3.43 20.02
N ASP A 81 4.72 -2.26 19.61
CA ASP A 81 4.80 -1.76 18.23
C ASP A 81 4.20 -2.72 17.18
N MET A 82 3.19 -3.48 17.60
CA MET A 82 2.41 -4.40 16.78
C MET A 82 0.99 -3.88 16.60
N TYR A 83 0.53 -3.87 15.36
CA TYR A 83 -0.80 -3.38 14.99
C TYR A 83 -1.50 -4.34 14.02
N THR A 84 -2.82 -4.20 13.90
CA THR A 84 -3.61 -4.88 12.86
C THR A 84 -4.63 -3.93 12.25
N ASN A 85 -5.11 -4.23 11.04
CA ASN A 85 -6.17 -3.47 10.41
C ASN A 85 -7.46 -3.53 11.26
N THR A 86 -8.05 -2.37 11.57
CA THR A 86 -9.31 -2.32 12.32
C THR A 86 -10.49 -2.75 11.46
N ARG A 87 -10.44 -2.48 10.15
CA ARG A 87 -11.50 -2.78 9.17
C ARG A 87 -10.98 -3.64 8.02
N PRO A 88 -11.85 -4.38 7.32
CA PRO A 88 -11.48 -5.14 6.13
C PRO A 88 -10.80 -4.25 5.09
N LEU A 89 -9.76 -4.77 4.45
CA LEU A 89 -9.06 -4.04 3.39
C LEU A 89 -9.80 -4.21 2.07
N TRP A 90 -9.86 -3.14 1.29
CA TRP A 90 -10.53 -3.17 0.01
C TRP A 90 -9.79 -4.08 -0.98
N HIS A 91 -10.54 -4.98 -1.62
CA HIS A 91 -10.09 -5.82 -2.72
C HIS A 91 -10.61 -5.23 -4.04
N PRO A 92 -9.73 -4.64 -4.88
CA PRO A 92 -10.17 -4.08 -6.14
C PRO A 92 -10.73 -5.16 -7.08
N PRO A 93 -11.84 -4.88 -7.81
CA PRO A 93 -12.38 -5.82 -8.78
C PRO A 93 -11.32 -6.25 -9.81
N GLY A 94 -11.13 -7.56 -9.97
CA GLY A 94 -10.16 -8.12 -10.92
C GLY A 94 -8.70 -8.11 -10.46
N ALA A 95 -8.40 -7.54 -9.28
CA ALA A 95 -7.06 -7.63 -8.69
C ALA A 95 -6.83 -9.00 -8.04
N ARG A 96 -5.57 -9.40 -7.95
CA ARG A 96 -5.17 -10.65 -7.28
C ARG A 96 -5.18 -10.55 -5.76
N GLY A 97 -5.07 -9.34 -5.21
CA GLY A 97 -5.02 -9.12 -3.77
C GLY A 97 -5.51 -7.73 -3.37
N ILE A 98 -5.41 -7.46 -2.09
CA ILE A 98 -5.77 -6.18 -1.46
C ILE A 98 -5.11 -4.98 -2.17
N TYR A 99 -5.77 -3.82 -2.09
CA TYR A 99 -5.24 -2.58 -2.65
C TYR A 99 -3.90 -2.18 -2.00
N GLY A 100 -2.87 -1.98 -2.82
CA GLY A 100 -1.50 -1.73 -2.36
C GLY A 100 -1.37 -0.45 -1.53
N GLY A 101 -2.03 0.63 -1.95
CA GLY A 101 -2.09 1.89 -1.21
C GLY A 101 -2.63 1.74 0.22
N ALA A 102 -3.54 0.80 0.47
CA ALA A 102 -4.02 0.51 1.83
C ALA A 102 -2.90 0.00 2.73
N VAL A 103 -2.08 -0.92 2.23
CA VAL A 103 -0.96 -1.50 2.98
C VAL A 103 0.16 -0.48 3.18
N ILE A 104 0.50 0.29 2.13
CA ILE A 104 1.48 1.38 2.23
C ILE A 104 1.08 2.37 3.33
N ALA A 105 -0.16 2.85 3.29
CA ALA A 105 -0.66 3.86 4.21
C ALA A 105 -0.83 3.35 5.65
N GLN A 106 -1.26 2.09 5.83
CA GLN A 106 -1.34 1.49 7.16
C GLN A 106 0.05 1.19 7.75
N CYS A 107 1.03 0.80 6.93
CA CYS A 107 2.42 0.72 7.40
C CYS A 107 2.96 2.09 7.84
N LEU A 108 2.68 3.15 7.08
CA LEU A 108 3.05 4.51 7.47
C LEU A 108 2.33 4.93 8.76
N ALA A 109 1.03 4.68 8.87
CA ALA A 109 0.26 4.97 10.09
C ALA A 109 0.85 4.25 11.31
N ALA A 110 1.19 2.96 11.20
CA ALA A 110 1.83 2.18 12.25
C ALA A 110 3.18 2.78 12.66
N ALA A 111 4.06 3.10 11.71
CA ALA A 111 5.35 3.71 12.04
C ALA A 111 5.21 5.10 12.68
N GLN A 112 4.24 5.91 12.24
CA GLN A 112 3.97 7.24 12.80
C GLN A 112 3.55 7.18 14.29
N LEU A 113 2.92 6.08 14.74
CA LEU A 113 2.58 5.86 16.15
C LEU A 113 3.81 5.59 17.04
N THR A 114 4.94 5.18 16.43
CA THR A 114 6.16 4.77 17.16
C THR A 114 7.28 5.82 17.14
N VAL A 115 7.04 6.99 16.53
CA VAL A 115 8.00 8.10 16.47
C VAL A 115 7.52 9.28 17.32
N PRO A 116 8.43 10.08 17.89
CA PRO A 116 8.01 11.28 18.63
C PRO A 116 7.24 12.24 17.73
N SER A 117 6.28 12.97 18.30
CA SER A 117 5.35 13.84 17.55
C SER A 117 6.03 14.96 16.73
N ASN A 118 7.25 15.34 17.12
CA ASN A 118 8.06 16.32 16.40
C ASN A 118 8.92 15.71 15.28
N PHE A 119 8.72 14.43 14.93
CA PHE A 119 9.30 13.79 13.75
C PHE A 119 8.24 13.65 12.67
N THR A 120 8.64 13.81 11.42
CA THR A 120 7.74 13.71 10.26
C THR A 120 8.41 12.88 9.18
N VAL A 121 7.67 11.98 8.54
CA VAL A 121 8.22 11.16 7.46
C VAL A 121 8.68 12.08 6.32
N HIS A 122 9.84 11.78 5.74
CA HIS A 122 10.35 12.47 4.56
C HIS A 122 10.62 11.52 3.39
N SER A 123 10.78 10.22 3.66
CA SER A 123 10.91 9.22 2.60
C SER A 123 10.44 7.85 3.07
N MET A 124 9.91 7.06 2.14
CA MET A 124 9.61 5.66 2.34
C MET A 124 9.87 4.85 1.08
N HIS A 125 10.38 3.63 1.27
CA HIS A 125 10.66 2.66 0.22
C HIS A 125 9.92 1.37 0.54
N CYS A 126 9.20 0.84 -0.43
CA CYS A 126 8.23 -0.23 -0.24
C CYS A 126 8.49 -1.36 -1.22
N TYR A 127 8.32 -2.60 -0.78
CA TYR A 127 8.33 -3.78 -1.62
C TYR A 127 7.10 -4.63 -1.36
N PHE A 128 6.39 -4.98 -2.44
CA PHE A 128 5.30 -5.94 -2.44
C PHE A 128 5.87 -7.34 -2.66
N VAL A 129 5.72 -8.22 -1.66
CA VAL A 129 6.34 -9.55 -1.65
C VAL A 129 5.35 -10.62 -2.08
N LEU A 130 4.11 -10.57 -1.56
CA LEU A 130 3.04 -11.50 -1.86
C LEU A 130 1.71 -10.76 -2.01
N ALA A 131 0.79 -11.31 -2.80
CA ALA A 131 -0.58 -10.80 -2.87
C ALA A 131 -1.26 -10.99 -1.52
N GLY A 132 -1.75 -9.90 -0.92
CA GLY A 132 -2.52 -9.96 0.32
C GLY A 132 -3.97 -10.36 0.06
N ASP A 133 -4.56 -11.09 1.01
CA ASP A 133 -5.94 -11.58 0.98
C ASP A 133 -6.84 -10.67 1.81
N SER A 134 -7.98 -10.19 1.28
CA SER A 134 -8.87 -9.27 2.02
C SER A 134 -9.60 -9.94 3.17
N GLU A 135 -9.73 -11.26 3.14
CA GLU A 135 -10.46 -12.05 4.13
C GLU A 135 -9.58 -12.43 5.34
N ILE A 136 -8.30 -12.04 5.31
CA ILE A 136 -7.31 -12.36 6.34
C ILE A 136 -6.80 -11.07 6.97
N PRO A 137 -6.72 -10.99 8.31
CA PRO A 137 -6.22 -9.79 8.96
C PRO A 137 -4.72 -9.64 8.67
N VAL A 138 -4.29 -8.40 8.51
CA VAL A 138 -2.90 -8.04 8.29
C VAL A 138 -2.28 -7.63 9.62
N MET A 139 -1.10 -8.17 9.90
CA MET A 139 -0.30 -7.86 11.08
C MET A 139 0.84 -6.93 10.69
N TYR A 140 0.93 -5.77 11.31
CA TYR A 140 1.98 -4.78 11.09
C TYR A 140 2.99 -4.85 12.24
N TYR A 141 4.22 -5.19 11.91
CA TYR A 141 5.34 -5.25 12.86
C TYR A 141 6.26 -4.07 12.59
N VAL A 142 6.37 -3.15 13.53
CA VAL A 142 7.28 -2.00 13.42
C VAL A 142 8.59 -2.32 14.13
N GLU A 143 9.70 -2.13 13.44
CA GLU A 143 11.05 -2.32 13.95
C GLU A 143 11.78 -0.97 14.03
N HIS A 144 12.40 -0.70 15.18
CA HIS A 144 13.16 0.51 15.44
C HIS A 144 14.61 0.34 14.96
N ILE A 145 14.88 0.73 13.71
CA ILE A 145 16.22 0.58 13.10
C ILE A 145 17.22 1.59 13.66
N ARG A 146 16.78 2.84 13.84
CA ARG A 146 17.64 3.93 14.32
C ARG A 146 16.83 5.02 15.00
N GLU A 147 17.38 5.53 16.11
CA GLU A 147 16.87 6.72 16.79
C GLU A 147 18.02 7.71 17.00
N GLY A 148 18.07 8.73 16.16
CA GLY A 148 19.05 9.81 16.23
C GLY A 148 18.43 11.12 16.68
N LYS A 149 19.28 12.12 16.92
CA LYS A 149 18.84 13.48 17.32
C LYS A 149 17.94 14.16 16.28
N SER A 150 18.23 13.93 15.00
CA SER A 150 17.55 14.58 13.86
C SER A 150 16.80 13.62 12.96
N PHE A 151 17.12 12.33 12.99
CA PHE A 151 16.53 11.33 12.11
C PHE A 151 16.15 10.08 12.90
N ALA A 152 15.01 9.50 12.56
CA ALA A 152 14.59 8.19 13.03
C ALA A 152 14.27 7.30 11.83
N THR A 153 14.56 6.01 11.94
CA THR A 153 14.31 5.02 10.89
C THR A 153 13.46 3.91 11.45
N ARG A 154 12.41 3.54 10.71
CA ARG A 154 11.52 2.41 11.03
C ARG A 154 11.47 1.47 9.84
N THR A 155 11.46 0.18 10.10
CA THR A 155 11.04 -0.83 9.13
C THR A 155 9.68 -1.34 9.55
N VAL A 156 8.75 -1.51 8.61
CA VAL A 156 7.45 -2.14 8.88
C VAL A 156 7.27 -3.32 7.97
N GLN A 157 6.97 -4.48 8.57
CA GLN A 157 6.57 -5.68 7.84
C GLN A 157 5.09 -5.92 8.03
N ALA A 158 4.33 -5.97 6.93
CA ALA A 158 2.96 -6.43 6.93
C ALA A 158 2.94 -7.93 6.65
N ARG A 159 2.29 -8.71 7.52
CA ARG A 159 2.27 -10.17 7.44
C ARG A 159 0.86 -10.73 7.44
N GLN A 160 0.68 -11.82 6.70
CA GLN A 160 -0.50 -12.67 6.73
C GLN A 160 -0.06 -14.13 6.81
N ARG A 161 -0.73 -14.94 7.63
CA ARG A 161 -0.37 -16.36 7.85
C ARG A 161 1.12 -16.57 8.15
N GLY A 162 1.72 -15.64 8.90
CA GLY A 162 3.14 -15.65 9.26
C GLY A 162 4.13 -15.28 8.15
N LYS A 163 3.67 -14.99 6.93
CA LYS A 163 4.51 -14.61 5.78
C LYS A 163 4.44 -13.11 5.54
N ALA A 164 5.57 -12.48 5.22
CA ALA A 164 5.60 -11.08 4.81
C ALA A 164 4.92 -10.93 3.44
N ILE A 165 3.86 -10.12 3.38
CA ILE A 165 3.20 -9.73 2.14
C ILE A 165 3.76 -8.41 1.62
N PHE A 166 4.27 -7.58 2.52
CA PHE A 166 4.81 -6.26 2.22
C PHE A 166 5.87 -5.88 3.24
N THR A 167 6.90 -5.16 2.79
CA THR A 167 7.93 -4.59 3.66
C THR A 167 8.22 -3.17 3.23
N THR A 168 8.43 -2.28 4.21
CA THR A 168 8.82 -0.91 3.93
C THR A 168 9.86 -0.42 4.93
N THR A 169 10.77 0.43 4.46
CA THR A 169 11.67 1.20 5.32
C THR A 169 11.36 2.67 5.16
N MET A 170 11.18 3.35 6.29
CA MET A 170 10.77 4.74 6.38
C MET A 170 11.78 5.55 7.18
N SER A 171 12.05 6.77 6.70
CA SER A 171 12.91 7.71 7.37
C SER A 171 12.12 8.96 7.76
N PHE A 172 12.31 9.36 9.01
CA PHE A 172 11.64 10.48 9.64
C PHE A 172 12.67 11.52 10.02
N ALA A 173 12.33 12.79 9.85
CA ALA A 173 13.18 13.92 10.22
C ALA A 173 12.50 14.71 11.33
N ARG A 174 13.29 15.14 12.31
CA ARG A 174 12.84 16.06 13.34
C ARG A 174 12.52 17.41 12.71
N GLU A 175 11.42 18.01 13.12
CA GLU A 175 11.06 19.38 12.76
C GLU A 175 12.21 20.35 13.03
N ASN A 176 12.39 21.32 12.14
CA ASN A 176 13.41 22.36 12.25
C ASN A 176 14.85 21.85 12.38
N SER A 177 15.13 20.61 11.94
CA SER A 177 16.48 20.04 11.91
C SER A 177 17.31 20.47 10.70
N GLY A 178 16.70 21.17 9.74
CA GLY A 178 17.37 21.72 8.56
C GLY A 178 18.30 22.90 8.87
N GLY A 179 19.22 23.18 7.94
CA GLY A 179 20.09 24.35 8.02
C GLY A 179 19.34 25.66 7.76
N LYS A 180 19.92 26.79 8.22
CA LYS A 180 19.36 28.14 8.00
C LYS A 180 19.22 28.52 6.51
N LYS A 181 20.02 27.91 5.64
CA LYS A 181 19.98 28.10 4.19
C LYS A 181 19.41 26.83 3.56
N THR A 182 18.34 26.97 2.81
CA THR A 182 17.67 25.87 2.10
C THR A 182 17.77 26.07 0.59
N VAL A 183 17.80 24.97 -0.16
CA VAL A 183 17.63 24.96 -1.61
C VAL A 183 16.21 24.52 -1.89
N GLN A 184 15.46 25.32 -2.64
CA GLN A 184 14.07 25.02 -3.01
C GLN A 184 13.92 25.08 -4.53
N HIS A 185 13.33 24.05 -5.11
CA HIS A 185 12.94 24.01 -6.51
C HIS A 185 11.71 23.10 -6.64
N ALA A 186 10.82 23.44 -7.57
CA ALA A 186 9.67 22.63 -7.93
C ALA A 186 9.29 22.92 -9.39
N VAL A 187 8.68 21.94 -10.06
CA VAL A 187 8.03 22.20 -11.35
C VAL A 187 6.76 23.00 -11.06
N PRO A 188 6.52 24.15 -11.71
CA PRO A 188 5.31 24.93 -11.49
C PRO A 188 4.09 24.18 -12.03
N LEU A 189 2.94 24.39 -11.37
CA LEU A 189 1.65 23.91 -11.89
C LEU A 189 1.40 24.53 -13.27
N PRO A 190 1.01 23.74 -14.30
CA PRO A 190 0.68 24.28 -15.62
C PRO A 190 -0.47 25.29 -15.54
N LYS A 191 -0.32 26.44 -16.21
CA LYS A 191 -1.25 27.58 -16.11
C LYS A 191 -2.64 27.32 -16.73
N ASP A 192 -2.70 26.39 -17.67
CA ASP A 192 -3.90 25.95 -18.38
C ASP A 192 -4.78 25.00 -17.56
N ILE A 193 -4.23 24.43 -16.48
CA ILE A 193 -4.96 23.48 -15.64
C ILE A 193 -5.68 24.22 -14.52
N ARG A 194 -7.02 24.18 -14.56
CA ARG A 194 -7.87 24.73 -13.51
C ARG A 194 -8.10 23.70 -12.41
N ARG A 195 -8.09 24.18 -11.17
CA ARG A 195 -8.51 23.41 -10.00
C ARG A 195 -10.00 23.08 -10.15
N PRO A 196 -10.44 21.83 -9.88
CA PRO A 196 -11.86 21.51 -9.87
C PRO A 196 -12.61 22.34 -8.83
N ALA A 197 -13.87 22.64 -9.10
CA ALA A 197 -14.74 23.29 -8.12
C ALA A 197 -14.92 22.38 -6.90
N GLU A 198 -15.18 22.98 -5.75
CA GLU A 198 -15.69 22.24 -4.60
C GLU A 198 -17.14 21.88 -4.91
N THR A 199 -17.44 20.60 -5.12
CA THR A 199 -18.82 20.12 -5.19
C THR A 199 -19.47 20.36 -3.83
N MET A 200 -20.44 21.28 -3.76
CA MET A 200 -21.21 21.50 -2.55
C MET A 200 -22.03 20.24 -2.24
N LYS A 201 -22.14 19.88 -0.96
CA LYS A 201 -23.04 18.82 -0.46
C LYS A 201 -24.49 19.19 -0.82
N GLY A 202 -24.93 18.88 -2.03
CA GLY A 202 -26.23 19.28 -2.56
C GLY A 202 -26.40 18.94 -4.04
N ASP A 203 -25.31 18.99 -4.82
CA ASP A 203 -25.33 18.62 -6.24
C ASP A 203 -25.07 17.12 -6.39
N MET A 204 -26.09 16.32 -6.04
CA MET A 204 -26.14 14.90 -6.39
C MET A 204 -26.26 14.76 -7.90
N GLU A 205 -25.14 14.76 -8.64
CA GLU A 205 -25.09 14.15 -9.98
C GLU A 205 -23.68 13.90 -10.57
N GLU A 206 -22.58 14.26 -9.91
CA GLU A 206 -21.24 13.87 -10.38
C GLU A 206 -20.64 12.71 -9.57
N ASN A 207 -21.20 11.52 -9.73
CA ASN A 207 -20.58 10.20 -9.56
C ASN A 207 -19.37 10.12 -8.59
N THR A 208 -19.53 10.57 -7.33
CA THR A 208 -18.58 10.26 -6.26
C THR A 208 -18.88 8.84 -5.80
N GLY A 209 -18.42 7.85 -6.56
CA GLY A 209 -18.40 6.47 -6.09
C GLY A 209 -17.79 6.48 -4.68
N GLY A 210 -18.53 5.99 -3.68
CA GLY A 210 -18.37 6.28 -2.24
C GLY A 210 -17.08 5.81 -1.56
N GLY A 211 -15.94 5.89 -2.24
CA GLY A 211 -14.62 5.55 -1.75
C GLY A 211 -13.97 6.66 -0.91
N PRO A 212 -12.81 6.34 -0.32
CA PRO A 212 -12.13 7.22 0.65
C PRO A 212 -11.47 8.45 0.03
N PHE A 213 -11.43 8.55 -1.30
CA PHE A 213 -10.91 9.68 -2.05
C PHE A 213 -11.69 9.84 -3.36
N THR A 214 -11.55 11.00 -3.99
CA THR A 214 -12.06 11.31 -5.32
C THR A 214 -10.92 11.77 -6.22
N SER A 215 -11.04 11.50 -7.51
CA SER A 215 -10.10 11.97 -8.53
C SER A 215 -10.82 12.58 -9.72
N ARG A 216 -10.22 13.60 -10.33
CA ARG A 216 -10.68 14.23 -11.58
C ARG A 216 -9.55 14.18 -12.58
N ARG A 217 -9.71 13.36 -13.60
CA ARG A 217 -8.69 13.19 -14.64
C ARG A 217 -8.64 14.39 -15.56
N ILE A 218 -7.47 14.57 -16.14
CA ILE A 218 -7.23 15.50 -17.24
C ILE A 218 -6.80 14.65 -18.44
N GLU A 219 -7.11 15.14 -19.64
CA GLU A 219 -6.68 14.55 -20.89
C GLU A 219 -5.17 14.26 -20.90
N ILE A 220 -4.82 13.15 -21.54
CA ILE A 220 -3.42 12.74 -21.69
C ILE A 220 -2.69 13.81 -22.49
N LEU A 221 -1.68 14.43 -21.89
CA LEU A 221 -0.84 15.37 -22.61
C LEU A 221 -0.11 14.61 -23.73
N ASN A 222 -0.09 15.16 -24.95
CA ASN A 222 0.52 14.55 -26.13
C ASN A 222 -0.10 13.17 -26.50
N ALA A 223 -1.41 12.99 -26.30
CA ALA A 223 -2.11 11.72 -26.57
C ALA A 223 -1.82 11.14 -27.96
N ASP A 224 -1.76 12.00 -28.99
CA ASP A 224 -1.53 11.63 -30.39
C ASP A 224 -0.07 11.30 -30.72
N SER A 225 0.86 11.49 -29.79
CA SER A 225 2.27 11.14 -30.03
C SER A 225 2.41 9.63 -30.27
N LYS A 226 3.23 9.28 -31.27
CA LYS A 226 3.64 7.88 -31.51
C LYS A 226 4.63 7.37 -30.46
N ASN A 227 5.22 8.27 -29.67
CA ASN A 227 6.24 7.99 -28.68
C ASN A 227 5.62 7.99 -27.27
N PRO A 228 5.48 6.83 -26.59
CA PRO A 228 4.84 6.77 -25.28
C PRO A 228 5.50 7.65 -24.21
N HIS A 229 6.82 7.86 -24.29
CA HIS A 229 7.58 8.66 -23.33
C HIS A 229 7.28 10.17 -23.39
N GLU A 230 6.63 10.64 -24.46
CA GLU A 230 6.18 12.03 -24.59
C GLU A 230 4.80 12.24 -23.95
N LYS A 231 4.06 11.15 -23.67
CA LYS A 231 2.70 11.19 -23.11
C LYS A 231 2.73 11.36 -21.60
N LYS A 232 1.80 12.15 -21.05
CA LYS A 232 1.65 12.32 -19.59
C LYS A 232 0.21 12.21 -19.15
N THR A 233 -0.05 11.30 -18.19
CA THR A 233 -1.30 11.27 -17.43
C THR A 233 -1.25 12.33 -16.33
N ARG A 234 -2.37 13.01 -16.10
CA ARG A 234 -2.51 14.10 -15.13
C ARG A 234 -3.88 14.00 -14.48
N GLN A 235 -3.98 14.32 -13.20
CA GLN A 235 -5.25 14.24 -12.49
C GLN A 235 -5.21 15.13 -11.25
N TRP A 236 -6.37 15.58 -10.83
CA TRP A 236 -6.58 16.10 -9.49
C TRP A 236 -7.05 14.96 -8.58
N ILE A 237 -6.63 15.00 -7.33
CA ILE A 237 -6.99 13.99 -6.32
C ILE A 237 -7.15 14.65 -4.95
N LYS A 238 -8.13 14.18 -4.16
CA LYS A 238 -8.30 14.56 -2.76
C LYS A 238 -9.04 13.49 -1.96
N ALA A 239 -8.81 13.45 -0.66
CA ALA A 239 -9.56 12.62 0.28
C ALA A 239 -11.04 13.07 0.36
N SER A 240 -11.92 12.10 0.57
CA SER A 240 -13.35 12.33 0.71
C SER A 240 -13.68 12.80 2.12
N GLY A 241 -14.17 14.03 2.23
CA GLY A 241 -14.48 14.68 3.51
C GLY A 241 -13.28 15.39 4.13
N ARG A 242 -13.53 16.17 5.19
CA ARG A 242 -12.49 16.91 5.92
C ARG A 242 -11.78 15.95 6.87
N ILE A 243 -10.45 15.91 6.82
CA ILE A 243 -9.64 15.16 7.78
C ILE A 243 -9.79 15.80 9.17
N SER A 244 -9.99 14.96 10.18
CA SER A 244 -10.26 15.40 11.55
C SER A 244 -9.08 16.16 12.15
N ASP A 245 -9.37 17.10 13.05
CA ASP A 245 -8.31 17.83 13.75
C ASP A 245 -7.44 16.90 14.61
N GLY A 246 -8.02 15.80 15.12
CA GLY A 246 -7.34 14.76 15.88
C GLY A 246 -6.39 13.89 15.05
N GLY A 247 -6.74 13.59 13.79
CA GLY A 247 -5.85 12.92 12.85
C GLY A 247 -4.65 13.79 12.44
N GLY A 248 -4.87 15.10 12.41
CA GLY A 248 -3.84 16.11 12.22
C GLY A 248 -3.02 15.88 10.95
N HIS A 249 -1.75 16.26 10.99
CA HIS A 249 -0.88 16.16 9.83
C HIS A 249 -0.55 14.71 9.43
N GLN A 250 -0.47 13.79 10.40
CA GLN A 250 -0.17 12.38 10.16
C GLN A 250 -1.26 11.71 9.30
N ALA A 251 -2.54 12.05 9.51
CA ALA A 251 -3.63 11.56 8.69
C ALA A 251 -3.54 12.04 7.23
N HIS A 252 -3.12 13.30 7.00
CA HIS A 252 -2.87 13.80 5.64
C HIS A 252 -1.73 13.04 4.93
N LEU A 253 -0.65 12.71 5.64
CA LEU A 253 0.46 11.92 5.09
C LEU A 253 0.04 10.51 4.72
N SER A 254 -0.70 9.84 5.62
CA SER A 254 -1.22 8.50 5.35
C SER A 254 -2.26 8.50 4.21
N ALA A 255 -3.10 9.53 4.12
CA ALA A 255 -4.03 9.71 3.01
C ALA A 255 -3.31 9.91 1.68
N LEU A 256 -2.26 10.74 1.64
CA LEU A 256 -1.43 10.92 0.45
C LEU A 256 -0.74 9.61 0.04
N ALA A 257 -0.19 8.87 1.01
CA ALA A 257 0.42 7.58 0.76
C ALA A 257 -0.60 6.57 0.18
N TYR A 258 -1.83 6.55 0.69
CA TYR A 258 -2.91 5.71 0.17
C TYR A 258 -3.26 6.05 -1.28
N MET A 259 -3.39 7.35 -1.57
CA MET A 259 -3.76 7.86 -2.89
C MET A 259 -2.63 7.74 -3.91
N SER A 260 -1.36 7.73 -3.48
CA SER A 260 -0.20 7.67 -4.37
C SER A 260 -0.09 6.38 -5.19
N ASP A 261 -0.57 5.26 -4.64
CA ASP A 261 -0.63 3.98 -5.35
C ASP A 261 -1.87 3.89 -6.28
N SER A 262 -2.71 4.93 -6.26
CA SER A 262 -3.87 5.02 -7.13
C SER A 262 -3.45 5.52 -8.50
N TYR A 263 -3.83 4.79 -9.55
CA TYR A 263 -3.60 5.16 -10.96
C TYR A 263 -2.15 5.27 -11.43
N PHE A 264 -1.17 4.96 -10.57
CA PHE A 264 0.23 5.04 -10.91
C PHE A 264 0.60 4.03 -12.00
N ILE A 265 0.47 2.73 -11.69
CA ILE A 265 0.76 1.65 -12.64
C ILE A 265 -0.20 1.64 -13.84
N GLY A 266 -1.44 2.10 -13.64
CA GLY A 266 -2.44 2.22 -14.70
C GLY A 266 -2.05 3.21 -15.81
N THR A 267 -1.06 4.08 -15.57
CA THR A 267 -0.51 4.98 -16.60
C THR A 267 0.04 4.20 -17.79
N VAL A 268 0.67 3.03 -17.56
CA VAL A 268 1.23 2.19 -18.64
C VAL A 268 0.12 1.76 -19.61
N SER A 269 -0.99 1.22 -19.10
CA SER A 269 -2.11 0.82 -19.95
C SER A 269 -2.66 1.98 -20.77
N ARG A 270 -2.72 3.18 -20.18
CA ARG A 270 -3.33 4.36 -20.81
C ARG A 270 -2.48 4.94 -21.93
N ILE A 271 -1.17 5.09 -21.73
CA ILE A 271 -0.30 5.71 -22.74
C ILE A 271 -0.06 4.78 -23.95
N HIS A 272 -0.19 3.47 -23.74
CA HIS A 272 -0.02 2.42 -24.74
C HIS A 272 -1.34 1.90 -25.34
N ASP A 273 -2.50 2.43 -24.93
CA ASP A 273 -3.83 1.95 -25.34
C ASP A 273 -4.03 0.43 -25.19
N LEU A 274 -3.66 -0.09 -24.00
CA LEU A 274 -3.74 -1.51 -23.69
C LEU A 274 -5.03 -1.85 -22.94
N TRP A 275 -5.65 -2.96 -23.30
CA TRP A 275 -6.76 -3.53 -22.55
C TRP A 275 -6.24 -4.24 -21.29
N ARG A 276 -6.66 -3.79 -20.11
CA ARG A 276 -6.09 -4.25 -18.83
C ARG A 276 -7.01 -5.16 -18.01
N PHE A 277 -8.22 -5.40 -18.48
CA PHE A 277 -9.19 -6.23 -17.79
C PHE A 277 -9.13 -7.64 -18.39
N GLY A 278 -8.81 -8.66 -17.59
CA GLY A 278 -8.75 -10.03 -18.10
C GLY A 278 -10.10 -10.48 -18.64
N ALA A 279 -10.11 -11.27 -19.72
CA ALA A 279 -11.36 -11.80 -20.28
C ALA A 279 -12.21 -12.55 -19.22
N PRO A 280 -13.55 -12.50 -19.30
CA PRO A 280 -14.41 -13.29 -18.43
C PRO A 280 -14.07 -14.78 -18.57
N ALA A 281 -14.01 -15.50 -17.46
CA ALA A 281 -13.81 -16.95 -17.49
C ALA A 281 -14.98 -17.61 -18.24
N ASN A 282 -14.71 -18.44 -19.25
CA ASN A 282 -15.77 -19.19 -19.92
C ASN A 282 -16.41 -20.19 -18.95
N SER A 283 -17.73 -20.39 -19.00
CA SER A 283 -18.33 -21.47 -18.22
C SER A 283 -17.78 -22.80 -18.71
N SER A 284 -17.40 -23.68 -17.78
CA SER A 284 -16.95 -25.04 -18.09
C SER A 284 -18.07 -25.94 -18.62
N LYS A 285 -19.32 -25.45 -18.62
CA LYS A 285 -20.52 -26.22 -18.96
C LYS A 285 -21.24 -25.75 -20.23
N GLY A 286 -20.81 -24.66 -20.87
CA GLY A 286 -21.41 -24.17 -22.12
C GLY A 286 -22.91 -23.85 -22.00
N ASP A 287 -23.39 -23.54 -20.79
CA ASP A 287 -24.78 -23.14 -20.55
C ASP A 287 -24.92 -21.64 -20.81
N PHE A 288 -25.75 -21.29 -21.79
CA PHE A 288 -25.97 -19.93 -22.28
C PHE A 288 -26.39 -18.97 -21.17
N GLU A 289 -27.24 -19.41 -20.23
CA GLU A 289 -27.70 -18.55 -19.13
C GLU A 289 -26.55 -18.26 -18.14
N SER A 290 -25.70 -19.25 -17.89
CA SER A 290 -24.52 -19.10 -17.04
C SER A 290 -23.46 -18.18 -17.68
N ASP A 291 -23.24 -18.31 -18.99
CA ASP A 291 -22.30 -17.46 -19.74
C ASP A 291 -22.80 -16.01 -19.82
N MET A 292 -24.10 -15.81 -19.96
CA MET A 292 -24.72 -14.47 -19.92
C MET A 292 -24.53 -13.80 -18.56
N LYS A 293 -24.81 -14.52 -17.46
CA LYS A 293 -24.58 -14.00 -16.09
C LYS A 293 -23.11 -13.69 -15.81
N ILE A 294 -22.19 -14.52 -16.31
CA ILE A 294 -20.74 -14.28 -16.18
C ILE A 294 -20.34 -13.00 -16.92
N ARG A 295 -20.83 -12.83 -18.16
CA ARG A 295 -20.57 -11.62 -18.96
C ARG A 295 -21.17 -10.37 -18.32
N GLU A 296 -22.40 -10.42 -17.83
CA GLU A 296 -23.02 -9.30 -17.11
C GLU A 296 -22.22 -8.92 -15.86
N ALA A 297 -21.80 -9.91 -15.06
CA ALA A 297 -20.99 -9.67 -13.87
C ALA A 297 -19.61 -9.09 -14.22
N TYR A 298 -18.99 -9.55 -15.31
CA TYR A 298 -17.74 -9.02 -15.83
C TYR A 298 -17.89 -7.57 -16.29
N THR A 299 -18.87 -7.29 -17.16
CA THR A 299 -19.16 -5.94 -17.68
C THR A 299 -19.43 -4.98 -16.54
N ARG A 300 -20.22 -5.40 -15.53
CA ARG A 300 -20.46 -4.59 -14.33
C ARG A 300 -19.16 -4.29 -13.59
N LYS A 301 -18.29 -5.29 -13.36
CA LYS A 301 -17.00 -5.09 -12.68
C LYS A 301 -16.06 -4.17 -13.47
N VAL A 302 -15.98 -4.31 -14.79
CA VAL A 302 -15.16 -3.45 -15.65
C VAL A 302 -15.68 -2.01 -15.60
N LYS A 303 -17.00 -1.84 -15.71
CA LYS A 303 -17.66 -0.55 -15.59
C LYS A 303 -17.41 0.09 -14.22
N GLU A 304 -17.66 -0.62 -13.13
CA GLU A 304 -17.39 -0.15 -11.76
C GLU A 304 -15.91 0.22 -11.58
N ALA A 305 -14.99 -0.58 -12.09
CA ALA A 305 -13.57 -0.27 -12.04
C ALA A 305 -13.25 1.00 -12.84
N GLN A 306 -13.73 1.12 -14.08
CA GLN A 306 -13.55 2.29 -14.94
C GLN A 306 -14.16 3.56 -14.34
N GLU A 307 -15.34 3.47 -13.73
CA GLU A 307 -16.02 4.58 -13.06
C GLU A 307 -15.30 4.99 -11.77
N ALA A 308 -14.89 4.02 -10.93
CA ALA A 308 -14.04 4.29 -9.76
C ALA A 308 -12.69 4.88 -10.18
N GLU A 309 -12.29 4.62 -11.41
CA GLU A 309 -11.12 5.20 -12.04
C GLU A 309 -11.38 6.62 -12.59
N GLY A 310 -12.62 7.03 -12.83
CA GLY A 310 -12.96 8.27 -13.51
C GLY A 310 -12.77 8.20 -15.03
N MET A 311 -12.93 7.01 -15.61
CA MET A 311 -13.04 6.77 -17.06
C MET A 311 -14.51 6.74 -17.48
N GLU A 312 -14.79 7.21 -18.70
CA GLU A 312 -16.01 6.78 -19.37
C GLU A 312 -15.96 5.25 -19.57
N PRO A 313 -17.04 4.51 -19.26
CA PRO A 313 -17.04 3.06 -19.42
C PRO A 313 -16.81 2.65 -20.87
N ASP A 314 -15.61 2.16 -21.14
CA ASP A 314 -15.24 1.49 -22.39
C ASP A 314 -15.20 -0.01 -22.10
N ILE A 315 -16.40 -0.61 -22.14
CA ILE A 315 -16.66 -1.99 -21.67
C ILE A 315 -16.34 -3.06 -22.70
N ASP A 316 -16.02 -2.67 -23.94
CA ASP A 316 -15.80 -3.59 -25.04
C ASP A 316 -14.46 -3.33 -25.73
N ASN A 317 -13.62 -4.36 -25.80
CA ASN A 317 -12.38 -4.32 -26.58
C ASN A 317 -12.63 -4.54 -28.09
N SER A 318 -13.77 -4.09 -28.62
CA SER A 318 -14.15 -4.20 -30.04
C SER A 318 -13.13 -3.64 -31.03
N LYS A 319 -12.25 -2.75 -30.55
CA LYS A 319 -11.12 -2.18 -31.31
C LYS A 319 -9.91 -3.11 -31.45
N GLY A 320 -9.93 -4.28 -30.80
CA GLY A 320 -8.84 -5.26 -30.87
C GLY A 320 -7.55 -4.78 -30.21
N ARG A 321 -7.63 -4.04 -29.09
CA ARG A 321 -6.43 -3.54 -28.40
C ARG A 321 -5.62 -4.71 -27.84
N PRO A 322 -4.28 -4.61 -27.82
CA PRO A 322 -3.44 -5.59 -27.12
C PRO A 322 -3.81 -5.67 -25.64
N GLU A 323 -3.80 -6.89 -25.09
CA GLU A 323 -4.21 -7.14 -23.71
C GLU A 323 -3.01 -7.27 -22.76
N ILE A 324 -3.16 -6.76 -21.55
CA ILE A 324 -2.20 -6.92 -20.47
C ILE A 324 -2.45 -8.26 -19.78
N GLY A 325 -1.49 -9.17 -19.88
CA GLY A 325 -1.59 -10.48 -19.22
C GLY A 325 -1.60 -10.38 -17.70
N MET A 326 -0.75 -9.53 -17.12
CA MET A 326 -0.68 -9.31 -15.67
C MET A 326 -0.13 -7.92 -15.35
N MET A 327 -0.71 -7.26 -14.34
CA MET A 327 -0.25 -5.98 -13.81
C MET A 327 -0.22 -6.04 -12.28
N VAL A 328 0.93 -5.81 -11.68
CA VAL A 328 1.15 -5.87 -10.23
C VAL A 328 2.22 -4.84 -9.84
N SER A 329 2.01 -4.13 -8.73
CA SER A 329 3.04 -3.27 -8.13
C SER A 329 4.13 -4.14 -7.49
N LEU A 330 5.40 -3.90 -7.83
CA LEU A 330 6.55 -4.60 -7.25
C LEU A 330 7.18 -3.80 -6.10
N ASP A 331 7.33 -2.51 -6.33
CA ASP A 331 7.84 -1.55 -5.36
C ASP A 331 7.07 -0.22 -5.45
N HIS A 332 7.25 0.61 -4.43
CA HIS A 332 6.71 1.96 -4.40
C HIS A 332 7.64 2.83 -3.55
N SER A 333 7.97 4.04 -3.99
CA SER A 333 8.81 4.96 -3.21
C SER A 333 8.19 6.35 -3.18
N ILE A 334 8.11 6.93 -1.98
CA ILE A 334 7.52 8.27 -1.76
C ILE A 334 8.56 9.15 -1.08
N TYR A 335 8.71 10.38 -1.56
CA TYR A 335 9.49 11.44 -0.93
C TYR A 335 8.56 12.60 -0.57
N PHE A 336 8.43 12.87 0.73
CA PHE A 336 7.60 13.97 1.25
C PHE A 336 8.47 15.22 1.38
N HIS A 337 8.47 16.06 0.35
CA HIS A 337 9.31 17.26 0.31
C HIS A 337 8.83 18.37 1.25
N GLU A 338 7.51 18.58 1.31
CA GLU A 338 6.87 19.63 2.09
C GLU A 338 5.72 19.03 2.91
N PRO A 339 6.02 18.06 3.80
CA PRO A 339 4.99 17.23 4.41
C PRO A 339 3.92 18.12 5.05
N ARG A 340 4.30 19.12 5.85
CA ARG A 340 3.34 19.94 6.62
C ARG A 340 2.59 21.02 5.84
N ARG A 341 2.88 21.23 4.55
CA ARG A 341 2.29 22.35 3.78
C ARG A 341 1.09 21.94 2.92
N PHE A 342 0.81 20.65 2.80
CA PHE A 342 -0.32 20.17 2.04
C PHE A 342 -1.44 19.67 2.95
N ARG A 343 -2.64 19.65 2.38
CA ARG A 343 -3.83 19.06 2.97
C ARG A 343 -4.39 18.04 1.98
N ALA A 344 -4.38 16.77 2.38
CA ALA A 344 -4.91 15.70 1.53
C ALA A 344 -6.43 15.80 1.28
N ASP A 345 -7.17 16.57 2.07
CA ASP A 345 -8.60 16.84 1.88
C ASP A 345 -8.89 18.07 0.99
N GLU A 346 -7.83 18.70 0.44
CA GLU A 346 -7.93 19.67 -0.63
C GLU A 346 -7.47 19.06 -1.96
N TRP A 347 -7.91 19.63 -3.08
CA TRP A 347 -7.46 19.22 -4.40
C TRP A 347 -5.95 19.36 -4.57
N MET A 348 -5.26 18.24 -4.78
CA MET A 348 -3.86 18.12 -5.15
C MET A 348 -3.74 17.67 -6.60
N PHE A 349 -2.72 18.14 -7.31
CA PHE A 349 -2.45 17.82 -8.73
C PHE A 349 -1.28 16.85 -8.87
#